data_AF-M8D159-F1
#
_entry.id   AF-M8D159-F1
#
_cell.length_a   1.000
_cell.length_b   1.000
_cell.length_c   1.000
_cell.angle_alpha   90.00
_cell.angle_beta   90.00
_cell.angle_gamma   90.00
#
_symmetry.space_group_name_H-M   'P 1'
#
loop_
_entity.id
_entity.type
_entity.pdbx_description
1 polymer ?
#
loop_
_entity_poly.entity_id
_entity_poly.type
_entity_poly.pdbx_seq_one_letter_code
_entity_poly.pdbx_strand_id
1 'polypeptide(L)'
;MGKKRSSSKIFSEHEIKQLESNPNVLHVTDKSITYAPAFKLAAVKAYISGQTPMEIFRNAGFNVDVIGHDKPHQCLKRWRNTYSALGENGLLEEQRGKGSTGRPTGERLSMEEKLKRAEARIKLLEAENDFLKKLDALETQKMQRKH
;
A
#
# COMPACT_ATOMS: atom_id res chain seq x y z
N MET A 1 17.25 -6.50 8.87
CA MET A 1 16.67 -5.84 10.06
C MET A 1 15.23 -5.47 9.77
N GLY A 2 14.25 -6.16 10.36
CA GLY A 2 12.83 -5.82 10.18
C GLY A 2 12.51 -4.50 10.88
N LYS A 3 11.98 -3.51 10.17
CA LYS A 3 11.45 -2.27 10.78
C LYS A 3 10.35 -2.67 11.79
N LYS A 4 10.59 -2.45 13.09
CA LYS A 4 9.53 -2.48 14.11
C LYS A 4 8.41 -1.55 13.64
N ARG A 5 7.19 -2.07 13.45
CA ARG A 5 6.01 -1.25 13.16
C ARG A 5 5.74 -0.41 14.40
N SER A 6 5.82 0.92 14.29
CA SER A 6 5.34 1.82 15.34
C SER A 6 3.83 1.61 15.51
N SER A 7 3.35 1.54 16.76
CA SER A 7 1.92 1.53 17.08
C SER A 7 1.25 2.77 16.49
N SER A 8 0.54 2.60 15.38
CA SER A 8 -0.22 3.69 14.75
C SER A 8 -1.41 4.05 15.64
N LYS A 9 -1.57 5.33 15.97
CA LYS A 9 -2.77 5.83 16.64
C LYS A 9 -4.01 5.41 15.84
N ILE A 10 -5.02 4.92 16.55
CA ILE A 10 -6.35 4.61 16.01
C ILE A 10 -7.27 5.75 16.44
N PHE A 11 -7.96 6.37 15.49
CA PHE A 11 -8.93 7.43 15.73
C PHE A 11 -10.28 6.83 16.12
N SER A 12 -10.91 7.43 17.13
CA SER A 12 -12.31 7.17 17.48
C SER A 12 -13.26 7.76 16.43
N GLU A 13 -14.51 7.28 16.39
CA GLU A 13 -15.54 7.83 15.48
C GLU A 13 -15.75 9.34 15.66
N HIS A 14 -15.63 9.83 16.90
CA HIS A 14 -15.74 11.25 17.19
C HIS A 14 -14.56 12.04 16.62
N GLU A 15 -13.32 11.57 16.82
CA GLU A 15 -12.13 12.19 16.23
C GLU A 15 -12.19 12.18 14.69
N ILE A 16 -12.68 11.09 14.09
CA ILE A 16 -12.89 10.99 12.63
C ILE A 16 -13.85 12.08 12.16
N LYS A 17 -15.05 12.19 12.74
CA LYS A 17 -16.04 13.22 12.37
C LYS A 17 -15.50 14.64 12.54
N GLN A 18 -14.75 14.90 13.60
CA GLN A 18 -14.10 16.20 13.80
C GLN A 18 -13.09 16.51 12.69
N LEU A 19 -12.25 15.53 12.32
CA LEU A 19 -11.27 15.71 11.26
C LEU A 19 -11.91 15.84 9.88
N GLU A 20 -12.99 15.12 9.60
CA GLU A 20 -13.75 15.20 8.34
C GLU A 20 -14.44 16.56 8.16
N SER A 21 -14.76 17.26 9.25
CA SER A 21 -15.32 18.62 9.16
C SER A 21 -14.32 19.68 8.68
N ASN A 22 -13.01 19.36 8.68
CA ASN A 22 -11.98 20.32 8.30
C ASN A 22 -11.80 20.35 6.76
N PRO A 23 -11.87 21.52 6.10
CA PRO A 23 -11.75 21.63 4.63
C PRO A 23 -10.38 21.20 4.08
N ASN A 24 -9.35 21.14 4.92
CA ASN A 24 -8.00 20.70 4.53
C ASN A 24 -7.85 19.17 4.53
N VAL A 25 -8.90 18.45 4.90
CA VAL A 25 -8.98 16.98 4.91
C VAL A 25 -9.82 16.51 3.73
N LEU A 26 -9.30 15.54 2.98
CA LEU A 26 -10.02 14.90 1.89
C LEU A 26 -10.83 13.69 2.38
N HIS A 27 -10.23 12.86 3.24
CA HIS A 27 -10.88 11.70 3.84
C HIS A 27 -10.09 11.20 5.06
N VAL A 28 -10.76 10.57 6.01
CA VAL A 28 -10.16 10.02 7.23
C VAL A 28 -10.56 8.56 7.39
N THR A 29 -9.60 7.71 7.71
CA THR A 29 -9.83 6.34 8.17
C THR A 29 -9.43 6.22 9.64
N ASP A 30 -9.80 5.09 10.26
CA ASP A 30 -9.39 4.71 11.62
C ASP A 30 -7.89 4.90 11.92
N LYS A 31 -7.01 4.77 10.92
CA LYS A 31 -5.55 4.83 11.07
C LYS A 31 -4.87 5.98 10.34
N SER A 32 -5.57 6.69 9.46
CA SER A 32 -4.92 7.60 8.52
C SER A 32 -5.77 8.79 8.12
N ILE A 33 -5.10 9.91 7.86
CA ILE A 33 -5.71 11.14 7.36
C ILE A 33 -5.18 11.37 5.95
N THR A 34 -6.09 11.50 4.99
CA THR A 34 -5.79 11.92 3.63
C THR A 34 -6.02 13.41 3.53
N TYR A 35 -4.93 14.16 3.34
CA TYR A 35 -4.97 15.62 3.23
C TYR A 35 -5.33 16.07 1.82
N ALA A 36 -6.04 17.20 1.72
CA ALA A 36 -6.37 17.82 0.45
C ALA A 36 -5.10 18.20 -0.32
N PRO A 37 -5.01 17.96 -1.65
CA PRO A 37 -3.83 18.31 -2.44
C PRO A 37 -3.45 19.79 -2.35
N ALA A 38 -4.45 20.68 -2.39
CA ALA A 38 -4.27 22.12 -2.24
C ALA A 38 -3.62 22.48 -0.89
N PHE A 39 -4.05 21.84 0.21
CA PHE A 39 -3.48 22.06 1.53
C PHE A 39 -2.02 21.60 1.60
N LYS A 40 -1.67 20.45 1.01
CA LYS A 40 -0.26 19.98 0.99
C LYS A 40 0.65 21.01 0.33
N LEU A 41 0.22 21.59 -0.78
CA LEU A 41 0.97 22.61 -1.51
C LEU A 41 1.10 23.90 -0.68
N ALA A 42 -0.02 24.39 -0.13
CA ALA A 42 -0.04 25.57 0.73
C ALA A 42 0.88 25.39 1.96
N ALA A 43 0.85 24.21 2.59
CA ALA A 43 1.69 23.87 3.72
C ALA A 43 3.19 23.89 3.38
N VAL A 44 3.59 23.36 2.22
CA VAL A 44 4.99 23.42 1.77
C VAL A 44 5.42 24.87 1.50
N LYS A 45 4.58 25.67 0.85
CA LYS A 45 4.85 27.09 0.58
C LYS A 45 4.99 27.89 1.88
N ALA A 46 4.09 27.67 2.85
CA ALA A 46 4.13 28.29 4.17
C ALA A 46 5.41 27.92 4.93
N TYR A 47 5.86 26.66 4.84
CA TYR A 47 7.12 26.22 5.45
C TYR A 47 8.33 26.89 4.82
N ILE A 48 8.36 27.03 3.49
CA ILE A 48 9.42 27.76 2.78
C ILE A 48 9.44 29.24 3.19
N SER A 49 8.28 29.82 3.48
CA SER A 49 8.17 31.20 4.01
C SER A 49 8.56 31.36 5.48
N GLY A 50 8.94 30.27 6.17
CA GLY A 50 9.47 30.30 7.54
C GLY A 50 8.47 29.89 8.63
N GLN A 51 7.25 29.49 8.30
CA GLN A 51 6.31 28.97 9.31
C GLN A 51 6.71 27.57 9.78
N THR A 52 6.49 27.29 11.06
CA THR A 52 6.77 25.97 11.61
C THR A 52 5.67 24.95 11.25
N PRO A 53 5.98 23.65 11.21
CA PRO A 53 4.98 22.62 10.91
C PRO A 53 3.77 22.66 11.85
N MET A 54 3.99 22.94 13.13
CA MET A 54 2.92 23.05 14.12
C MET A 54 2.01 24.23 13.86
N GLU A 55 2.56 25.40 13.56
CA GLU A 55 1.78 26.60 13.22
C GLU A 55 0.93 26.37 11.97
N ILE A 56 1.50 25.78 10.93
CA ILE A 56 0.78 25.50 9.68
C ILE A 56 -0.45 24.64 9.94
N PHE A 57 -0.31 23.56 10.71
CA PHE A 57 -1.42 22.67 11.03
C PHE A 57 -2.44 23.33 11.98
N ARG A 58 -1.98 24.09 12.98
CA ARG A 58 -2.87 24.81 13.90
C ARG A 58 -3.68 25.89 13.17
N ASN A 59 -3.04 26.66 12.29
CA ASN A 59 -3.68 27.68 11.46
C ASN A 59 -4.67 27.08 10.46
N ALA A 60 -4.42 25.84 10.01
CA ALA A 60 -5.32 25.08 9.17
C ALA A 60 -6.47 24.40 9.95
N GLY A 61 -6.63 24.68 11.25
CA GLY A 61 -7.72 24.18 12.09
C GLY A 61 -7.52 22.74 12.58
N PHE A 62 -6.30 22.20 12.57
CA PHE A 62 -6.03 20.89 13.15
C PHE A 62 -5.72 20.99 14.64
N ASN A 63 -6.34 20.11 15.43
CA ASN A 63 -5.93 19.88 16.81
C ASN A 63 -4.72 18.92 16.82
N VAL A 64 -3.54 19.46 17.16
CA VAL A 64 -2.27 18.73 17.19
C VAL A 64 -2.27 17.59 18.21
N ASP A 65 -3.03 17.70 19.30
CA ASP A 65 -3.15 16.66 20.32
C ASP A 65 -3.97 15.46 19.81
N VAL A 66 -4.97 15.74 18.95
CA VAL A 66 -5.78 14.70 18.30
C VAL A 66 -4.97 13.97 17.24
N ILE A 67 -4.29 14.69 16.33
CA ILE A 67 -3.53 14.06 15.25
C ILE A 67 -2.20 13.45 15.71
N GLY A 68 -1.62 13.99 16.79
CA GLY A 68 -0.32 13.63 17.34
C GLY A 68 0.79 14.61 16.95
N HIS A 69 1.65 14.94 17.92
CA HIS A 69 2.63 16.02 17.84
C HIS A 69 3.71 15.81 16.75
N ASP A 70 4.06 14.56 16.43
CA ASP A 70 5.04 14.26 15.38
C ASP A 70 4.44 14.33 13.97
N LYS A 71 3.11 14.26 13.82
CA LYS A 71 2.46 14.17 12.51
C LYS A 71 2.73 15.39 11.63
N PRO A 72 2.59 16.65 12.10
CA PRO A 72 2.90 17.81 11.29
C PRO A 72 4.32 17.74 10.69
N HIS A 73 5.32 17.39 11.50
CA HIS A 73 6.71 17.27 11.06
C HIS A 73 6.89 16.15 10.02
N GLN A 74 6.33 14.97 10.27
CA GLN A 74 6.44 13.83 9.35
C GLN A 74 5.72 14.10 8.01
N CYS A 75 4.54 14.72 8.05
CA CYS A 75 3.77 15.11 6.86
C CYS A 75 4.54 16.12 6.02
N LEU A 76 5.02 17.22 6.63
CA LEU A 76 5.78 18.23 5.91
C LEU A 76 7.06 17.69 5.30
N LYS A 77 7.80 16.85 6.05
CA LYS A 77 9.01 16.20 5.51
C LYS A 77 8.69 15.39 4.25
N ARG A 78 7.60 14.63 4.24
CA ARG A 78 7.17 13.86 3.07
C ARG A 78 6.78 14.76 1.91
N TRP A 79 5.94 15.77 2.14
CA TRP A 79 5.48 16.66 1.07
C TRP A 79 6.60 17.52 0.49
N ARG A 80 7.53 17.98 1.32
CA ARG A 80 8.72 18.70 0.86
C ARG A 80 9.57 17.83 -0.07
N ASN A 81 9.79 16.57 0.28
CA ASN A 81 10.54 15.64 -0.58
C ASN A 81 9.85 15.44 -1.93
N THR A 82 8.53 15.26 -1.93
CA THR A 82 7.74 15.16 -3.17
C THR A 82 7.82 16.44 -3.99
N TYR A 83 7.68 17.60 -3.35
CA TYR A 83 7.79 18.91 -4.00
C TYR A 83 9.17 19.13 -4.63
N SER A 84 10.24 18.79 -3.93
CA SER A 84 11.61 18.90 -4.47
C SER A 84 11.88 17.96 -5.65
N ALA A 85 11.21 16.80 -5.71
CA ALA A 85 11.43 15.82 -6.77
C ALA A 85 10.56 16.06 -8.02
N LEU A 86 9.31 16.49 -7.84
CA LEU A 86 8.28 16.52 -8.89
C LEU A 86 7.61 17.90 -9.05
N GLY A 87 8.01 18.89 -8.27
CA GLY A 87 7.38 20.21 -8.24
C GLY A 87 5.96 20.20 -7.65
N GLU A 88 5.17 21.22 -7.99
CA GLU A 88 3.80 21.37 -7.49
C GLU A 88 2.88 20.22 -7.93
N ASN A 89 3.04 19.77 -9.18
CA ASN A 89 2.23 18.71 -9.77
C ASN A 89 2.36 17.38 -9.02
N GLY A 90 3.52 17.12 -8.40
CA GLY A 90 3.72 15.94 -7.55
C GLY A 90 2.84 15.90 -6.30
N LEU A 91 2.35 17.06 -5.83
CA LEU A 91 1.45 17.16 -4.68
C LEU A 91 -0.02 17.29 -5.09
N LEU A 92 -0.28 17.93 -6.23
CA LEU A 92 -1.64 18.16 -6.74
C LEU A 92 -2.24 16.91 -7.37
N GLU A 93 -1.43 16.11 -8.07
CA GLU A 93 -1.89 14.91 -8.76
C GLU A 93 -1.66 13.64 -7.94
N GLU A 94 -2.57 12.67 -8.09
CA GLU A 94 -2.39 11.32 -7.54
C GLU A 94 -1.21 10.60 -8.24
N GLN A 95 -0.19 10.25 -7.47
CA GLN A 95 1.01 9.58 -7.98
C GLN A 95 1.00 8.06 -7.80
N ARG A 96 0.07 7.50 -7.01
CA ARG A 96 -0.01 6.05 -6.83
C ARG A 96 -0.31 5.37 -8.17
N GLY A 97 0.47 4.32 -8.45
CA GLY A 97 0.30 3.53 -9.67
C GLY A 97 0.85 4.18 -10.94
N LYS A 98 1.27 5.46 -10.92
CA LYS A 98 1.93 6.08 -12.07
C LYS A 98 3.27 5.41 -12.34
N GLY A 99 3.44 4.89 -13.56
CA GLY A 99 4.61 4.10 -13.96
C GLY A 99 4.63 2.67 -13.41
N SER A 100 3.59 2.24 -12.69
CA SER A 100 3.47 0.83 -12.33
C SER A 100 3.08 0.01 -13.56
N THR A 101 3.89 -0.98 -13.91
CA THR A 101 3.56 -1.97 -14.93
C THR A 101 2.51 -2.99 -14.47
N GLY A 102 2.07 -2.89 -13.20
CA GLY A 102 1.09 -3.78 -12.61
C GLY A 102 1.53 -5.25 -12.61
N ARG A 103 0.57 -6.14 -12.36
CA ARG A 103 0.73 -7.57 -12.66
C ARG A 103 0.58 -7.73 -14.17
N PRO A 104 1.55 -8.34 -14.89
CA PRO A 104 1.39 -8.54 -16.32
C PRO A 104 0.13 -9.38 -16.58
N THR A 105 -0.81 -8.80 -17.32
CA THR A 105 -1.97 -9.50 -17.88
C THR A 105 -1.45 -10.57 -18.84
N GLY A 106 -1.96 -11.80 -18.73
CA GLY A 106 -1.44 -12.97 -19.44
C GLY A 106 -1.41 -12.87 -20.97
N GLU A 107 -2.02 -11.83 -21.55
CA GLU A 107 -2.01 -11.55 -22.98
C GLU A 107 -0.64 -11.17 -23.54
N ARG A 108 0.24 -10.53 -22.75
CA ARG A 108 1.57 -10.09 -23.22
C ARG A 108 2.69 -11.12 -23.05
N LEU A 109 2.38 -12.37 -22.72
CA LEU A 109 3.40 -13.42 -22.63
C LEU A 109 3.80 -13.86 -24.04
N SER A 110 5.11 -13.89 -24.31
CA SER A 110 5.66 -14.43 -25.55
C SER A 110 5.20 -15.88 -25.74
N MET A 111 5.11 -16.35 -26.99
CA MET A 111 4.77 -17.76 -27.28
C MET A 111 5.72 -18.72 -26.54
N GLU A 112 7.00 -18.35 -26.42
CA GLU A 112 8.02 -19.12 -25.69
C GLU A 112 7.73 -19.22 -24.19
N GLU A 113 7.28 -18.13 -23.55
CA GLU A 113 6.93 -18.13 -22.13
C GLU A 113 5.66 -18.95 -21.86
N LYS A 114 4.70 -18.93 -22.81
CA LYS A 114 3.51 -19.79 -22.75
C LYS A 114 3.89 -21.26 -22.88
N LEU A 115 4.79 -21.59 -23.81
CA LEU A 115 5.31 -22.95 -24.00
C LEU A 115 6.01 -23.45 -22.74
N LYS A 116 6.96 -22.69 -22.21
CA LYS A 116 7.68 -23.04 -20.97
C LYS A 116 6.75 -23.26 -19.78
N ARG A 117 5.69 -22.46 -19.66
CA ARG A 117 4.68 -22.64 -18.61
C ARG A 117 3.84 -23.90 -18.82
N ALA A 118 3.46 -24.19 -20.06
CA ALA A 118 2.71 -25.40 -20.41
C ALA A 118 3.55 -26.65 -20.12
N GLU A 119 4.82 -26.67 -20.54
CA GLU A 119 5.77 -27.76 -20.28
C GLU A 119 5.98 -27.99 -18.77
N ALA A 120 6.17 -26.93 -17.99
CA ALA A 120 6.29 -27.05 -16.54
C ALA A 120 5.02 -27.63 -15.90
N ARG A 121 3.84 -27.28 -16.43
CA ARG A 121 2.56 -27.80 -15.94
C ARG A 121 2.36 -29.27 -16.34
N ILE A 122 2.73 -29.65 -17.56
CA ILE A 122 2.72 -31.04 -18.02
C ILE A 122 3.62 -31.89 -17.12
N LYS A 123 4.86 -31.46 -16.89
CA LYS A 123 5.81 -32.18 -16.02
C LYS A 123 5.30 -32.37 -14.60
N LEU A 124 4.62 -31.36 -14.04
CA LEU A 124 4.01 -31.45 -12.71
C LEU A 124 2.86 -32.49 -12.70
N LEU A 125 1.98 -32.44 -13.68
CA LEU A 125 0.85 -33.38 -13.80
C LEU A 125 1.32 -34.82 -14.04
N GLU A 126 2.39 -35.01 -14.81
CA GLU A 126 3.02 -36.32 -15.00
C GLU A 126 3.55 -36.88 -13.68
N ALA A 127 4.25 -36.05 -12.90
CA ALA A 127 4.74 -36.46 -11.58
C ALA A 127 3.60 -36.79 -10.61
N GLU A 128 2.49 -36.04 -10.65
CA GLU A 128 1.29 -36.30 -9.85
C GLU A 128 0.63 -37.62 -10.25
N ASN A 129 0.47 -37.88 -11.56
CA ASN A 129 -0.07 -39.15 -12.06
C ASN A 129 0.79 -40.35 -11.68
N ASP A 130 2.12 -40.23 -11.78
CA ASP A 130 3.03 -41.31 -11.39
C ASP A 130 3.00 -41.58 -9.89
N PHE A 131 2.79 -40.54 -9.08
CA PHE A 131 2.58 -40.70 -7.66
C PHE A 131 1.25 -41.41 -7.35
N LEU A 132 0.16 -41.03 -8.01
CA LEU A 132 -1.16 -41.67 -7.84
C LEU A 132 -1.11 -43.16 -8.23
N LYS A 133 -0.50 -43.50 -9.36
CA LYS A 133 -0.32 -44.91 -9.78
C LYS A 133 0.43 -45.75 -8.73
N LYS A 134 1.43 -45.17 -8.06
CA LYS A 134 2.17 -45.86 -6.99
C LYS A 134 1.30 -46.08 -5.76
N LEU A 135 0.43 -45.13 -5.41
CA LEU A 135 -0.52 -45.29 -4.31
C LEU A 135 -1.53 -46.40 -4.61
N ASP A 136 -2.14 -46.40 -5.81
CA ASP A 136 -3.11 -47.43 -6.22
C ASP A 136 -2.51 -48.84 -6.18
N ALA A 137 -1.25 -48.99 -6.61
CA ALA A 137 -0.54 -50.26 -6.56
C ALA A 137 -0.35 -50.76 -5.12
N LEU A 138 -0.01 -49.86 -4.19
CA LEU A 138 0.15 -50.20 -2.77
C LEU A 138 -1.19 -50.58 -2.12
N GLU A 139 -2.28 -49.89 -2.46
CA GLU A 139 -3.61 -50.22 -1.98
C GLU A 139 -4.09 -51.59 -2.47
N THR A 140 -3.89 -51.87 -3.76
CA THR A 140 -4.22 -53.18 -4.36
C THR A 140 -3.44 -54.30 -3.68
N GLN A 141 -2.14 -54.11 -3.46
CA GLN A 141 -1.30 -55.08 -2.75
C GLN A 141 -1.76 -55.29 -1.30
N LYS A 142 -2.17 -54.22 -0.61
CA LYS A 142 -2.70 -54.30 0.76
C LYS A 142 -4.03 -55.05 0.84
N MET A 143 -4.91 -54.87 -0.16
CA MET A 143 -6.18 -55.61 -0.27
C MET A 143 -5.93 -57.10 -0.49
N GLN A 144 -4.99 -57.46 -1.38
CA GLN A 144 -4.63 -58.85 -1.65
C GLN A 144 -4.01 -59.57 -0.44
N ARG A 145 -3.28 -58.86 0.44
CA ARG A 145 -2.68 -59.42 1.66
C ARG A 145 -3.67 -59.60 2.82
N LYS A 146 -4.91 -59.12 2.68
CA LYS A 146 -5.99 -59.21 3.69
C LYS A 146 -7.00 -60.33 3.39
N HIS A 147 -6.88 -61.03 2.27
CA HIS A 147 -7.57 -62.29 1.97
C HIS A 147 -6.58 -63.44 2.13
#